data_AF-A0A958BUK1-F1
#
_entry.id   AF-A0A958BUK1-F1
#
_cell.length_a   1.000
_cell.length_b   1.000
_cell.length_c   1.000
_cell.angle_alpha   90.00
_cell.angle_beta   90.00
_cell.angle_gamma   90.00
#
_symmetry.space_group_name_H-M   'P 1'
#
loop_
_entity.id
_entity.type
_entity.pdbx_description
1 polymer ?
#
loop_
_entity_poly.entity_id
_entity_poly.type
_entity_poly.pdbx_seq_one_letter_code
_entity_poly.pdbx_strand_id
1 'polypeptide(L)'
;ENARRVTVVINYPHWRVGTLPLTPKMLPFFPKSYHNPVRFQFVDGRTGEKFPGWTVFDHKYVFGLDDWYKKNKLPVGAYITVRSGKDPMEVIVEFQNTRGQRDWVRMVTITGNRVSFQMTPAAIGCKYDELMIIGDTSPESTDKFWLTAEDRNRSVFDLLCEVFPELSKLNPQSTVHAKTLYSAVNVYRRTAPGVVFQELISRQCFIPMNHGYWTYDPSLRDK
;
A
#
# COMPACT_ATOMS: atom_id res chain seq x y z
N GLU A 1 -24.57 -19.52 7.93
CA GLU A 1 -23.15 -19.35 8.34
C GLU A 1 -22.59 -18.06 7.77
N ASN A 2 -22.02 -17.19 8.60
CA ASN A 2 -21.35 -15.99 8.10
C ASN A 2 -20.00 -16.43 7.52
N ALA A 3 -19.85 -16.42 6.20
CA ALA A 3 -18.58 -16.76 5.56
C ALA A 3 -17.48 -15.87 6.15
N ARG A 4 -16.43 -16.49 6.71
CA ARG A 4 -15.25 -15.76 7.23
C ARG A 4 -14.71 -14.88 6.08
N ARG A 5 -14.38 -13.63 6.39
CA ARG A 5 -13.79 -12.68 5.42
C ARG A 5 -12.71 -11.85 6.08
N VAL A 6 -11.77 -11.37 5.30
CA VAL A 6 -10.77 -10.39 5.73
C VAL A 6 -10.69 -9.27 4.72
N THR A 7 -10.61 -8.04 5.20
CA THR A 7 -10.39 -6.86 4.36
C THR A 7 -8.99 -6.33 4.61
N VAL A 8 -8.27 -6.06 3.54
CA VAL A 8 -6.91 -5.49 3.57
C VAL A 8 -6.85 -4.24 2.70
N VAL A 9 -5.95 -3.34 3.07
CA VAL A 9 -5.63 -2.14 2.30
C VAL A 9 -4.43 -2.45 1.41
N ILE A 10 -4.54 -2.21 0.11
CA ILE A 10 -3.40 -2.38 -0.81
C ILE A 10 -2.39 -1.26 -0.55
N ASN A 11 -1.13 -1.61 -0.31
CA ASN A 11 -0.03 -0.64 -0.25
C ASN A 11 0.70 -0.52 -1.60
N TYR A 12 1.56 0.48 -1.73
CA TYR A 12 2.18 0.82 -3.02
C TYR A 12 2.95 -0.36 -3.68
N PRO A 13 3.85 -1.09 -2.98
CA PRO A 13 4.54 -2.24 -3.59
C PRO A 13 3.58 -3.32 -4.08
N HIS A 14 2.55 -3.63 -3.29
CA HIS A 14 1.59 -4.68 -3.64
C HIS A 14 0.68 -4.28 -4.82
N TRP A 15 0.30 -2.99 -4.89
CA TRP A 15 -0.38 -2.43 -6.06
C TRP A 15 0.49 -2.50 -7.31
N ARG A 16 1.76 -2.08 -7.21
CA ARG A 16 2.68 -1.95 -8.36
C ARG A 16 2.90 -3.26 -9.11
N VAL A 17 2.99 -4.38 -8.37
CA VAL A 17 3.28 -5.72 -8.93
C VAL A 17 2.10 -6.69 -8.87
N GLY A 18 0.89 -6.22 -8.54
CA GLY A 18 -0.31 -7.05 -8.56
C GLY A 18 -0.30 -8.21 -7.55
N THR A 19 0.01 -7.90 -6.29
CA THR A 19 0.12 -8.88 -5.21
C THR A 19 -0.70 -8.46 -3.98
N LEU A 20 -0.86 -9.38 -3.02
CA LEU A 20 -1.35 -9.08 -1.67
C LEU A 20 -0.35 -9.59 -0.62
N PRO A 21 -0.23 -8.91 0.54
CA PRO A 21 0.57 -9.41 1.66
C PRO A 21 -0.09 -10.64 2.30
N LEU A 22 0.63 -11.74 2.45
CA LEU A 22 0.11 -12.93 3.13
C LEU A 22 0.32 -12.81 4.65
N THR A 23 -0.53 -12.04 5.30
CA THR A 23 -0.50 -11.84 6.76
C THR A 23 -1.06 -13.06 7.51
N PRO A 24 -0.78 -13.21 8.82
CA PRO A 24 -1.40 -14.28 9.63
C PRO A 24 -2.93 -14.31 9.58
N LYS A 25 -3.58 -13.15 9.40
CA LYS A 25 -5.03 -13.05 9.24
C LYS A 25 -5.50 -13.51 7.86
N MET A 26 -4.65 -13.43 6.84
CA MET A 26 -4.95 -13.86 5.47
C MET A 26 -4.68 -15.35 5.25
N LEU A 27 -3.69 -15.95 5.94
CA LEU A 27 -3.32 -17.36 5.79
C LEU A 27 -4.52 -18.34 5.76
N PRO A 28 -5.56 -18.22 6.61
CA PRO A 28 -6.68 -19.17 6.61
C PRO A 28 -7.53 -19.19 5.33
N PHE A 29 -7.39 -18.18 4.46
CA PHE A 29 -8.19 -18.06 3.23
C PHE A 29 -7.51 -18.70 2.02
N PHE A 30 -6.24 -19.06 2.11
CA PHE A 30 -5.48 -19.63 1.00
C PHE A 30 -5.24 -21.13 1.21
N PRO A 31 -5.08 -21.91 0.13
CA PRO A 31 -4.82 -23.34 0.23
C PRO A 31 -3.52 -23.60 1.00
N LYS A 32 -3.55 -24.54 1.94
CA LYS A 32 -2.34 -25.03 2.61
C LYS A 32 -1.65 -26.04 1.70
N SER A 33 -0.35 -25.94 1.55
CA SER A 33 0.46 -26.94 0.83
C SER A 33 1.91 -26.87 1.28
N TYR A 34 2.61 -27.99 1.12
CA TYR A 34 4.06 -28.11 1.34
C TYR A 34 4.87 -27.63 0.15
N HIS A 35 4.22 -27.42 -1.00
CA HIS A 35 4.84 -26.81 -2.18
C HIS A 35 4.83 -25.29 -2.07
N ASN A 36 5.84 -24.64 -2.65
CA ASN A 36 5.91 -23.19 -2.72
C ASN A 36 6.62 -22.79 -4.03
N PRO A 37 5.98 -22.04 -4.96
CA PRO A 37 4.63 -21.48 -4.88
C PRO A 37 3.50 -22.50 -5.05
N VAL A 38 2.32 -22.20 -4.51
CA VAL A 38 1.09 -23.00 -4.67
C VAL A 38 0.14 -22.30 -5.60
N ARG A 39 -0.19 -22.92 -6.73
CA ARG A 39 -1.19 -22.40 -7.67
C ARG A 39 -2.60 -22.67 -7.15
N PHE A 40 -3.49 -21.69 -7.27
CA PHE A 40 -4.92 -21.78 -6.97
C PHE A 40 -5.73 -20.93 -7.97
N GLN A 41 -7.04 -20.84 -7.79
CA GLN A 41 -7.91 -19.98 -8.59
C GLN A 41 -8.44 -18.81 -7.76
N PHE A 42 -8.16 -17.59 -8.20
CA PHE A 42 -8.97 -16.47 -7.79
C PHE A 42 -10.35 -16.53 -8.45
N VAL A 43 -11.35 -16.06 -7.73
CA VAL A 43 -12.70 -15.84 -8.23
C VAL A 43 -13.05 -14.38 -7.95
N ASP A 44 -13.36 -13.60 -8.98
CA ASP A 44 -13.89 -12.26 -8.78
C ASP A 44 -15.30 -12.38 -8.15
N GLY A 45 -15.45 -11.89 -6.92
CA GLY A 45 -16.70 -11.98 -6.17
C GLY A 45 -17.87 -11.22 -6.80
N ARG A 46 -17.61 -10.32 -7.75
CA ARG A 46 -18.62 -9.51 -8.45
C ARG A 46 -19.06 -10.13 -9.77
N THR A 47 -18.14 -10.74 -10.51
CA THR A 47 -18.41 -11.27 -11.86
C THR A 47 -18.44 -12.79 -11.93
N GLY A 48 -17.87 -13.48 -10.94
CA GLY A 48 -17.65 -14.93 -10.96
C GLY A 48 -16.51 -15.38 -11.87
N GLU A 49 -15.81 -14.44 -12.52
CA GLU A 49 -14.66 -14.73 -13.38
C GLU A 49 -13.55 -15.39 -12.58
N LYS A 50 -13.00 -16.47 -13.12
CA LYS A 50 -11.89 -17.20 -12.51
C LYS A 50 -10.59 -16.86 -13.22
N PHE A 51 -9.54 -16.67 -12.44
CA PHE A 51 -8.20 -16.40 -12.95
C PHE A 51 -7.15 -17.00 -12.02
N PRO A 52 -5.94 -17.35 -12.50
CA PRO A 52 -4.95 -18.03 -11.68
C PRO A 52 -4.36 -17.10 -10.63
N GLY A 53 -4.10 -17.66 -9.44
CA GLY A 53 -3.35 -17.03 -8.37
C GLY A 53 -2.30 -17.98 -7.80
N TRP A 54 -1.33 -17.43 -7.09
CA TRP A 54 -0.29 -18.23 -6.46
C TRP A 54 0.08 -17.69 -5.09
N THR A 55 0.17 -18.60 -4.12
CA THR A 55 0.63 -18.29 -2.77
C THR A 55 2.13 -18.53 -2.70
N VAL A 56 2.89 -17.54 -2.22
CA VAL A 56 4.33 -17.63 -1.98
C VAL A 56 4.58 -17.55 -0.48
N PHE A 57 4.58 -18.70 0.19
CA PHE A 57 4.60 -18.77 1.65
C PHE A 57 5.90 -18.25 2.26
N ASP A 58 7.05 -18.64 1.70
CA ASP A 58 8.38 -18.25 2.23
C ASP A 58 8.59 -16.73 2.20
N HIS A 59 8.02 -16.05 1.20
CA HIS A 59 8.12 -14.61 1.03
C HIS A 59 6.85 -13.84 1.45
N LYS A 60 5.86 -14.55 1.98
CA LYS A 60 4.63 -13.99 2.58
C LYS A 60 3.86 -13.07 1.63
N TYR A 61 3.61 -13.50 0.41
CA TYR A 61 2.73 -12.78 -0.51
C TYR A 61 1.92 -13.72 -1.40
N VAL A 62 0.92 -13.16 -2.05
CA VAL A 62 0.10 -13.82 -3.07
C VAL A 62 0.21 -13.01 -4.35
N PHE A 63 0.42 -13.65 -5.50
CA PHE A 63 0.53 -12.98 -6.80
C PHE A 63 -0.53 -13.43 -7.80
N GLY A 64 -0.76 -12.61 -8.83
CA GLY A 64 -1.74 -12.85 -9.89
C GLY A 64 -2.88 -11.82 -9.96
N LEU A 65 -2.74 -10.66 -9.32
CA LEU A 65 -3.80 -9.63 -9.25
C LEU A 65 -3.56 -8.41 -10.14
N ASP A 66 -2.46 -8.36 -10.91
CA ASP A 66 -2.08 -7.18 -11.71
C ASP A 66 -3.16 -6.80 -12.74
N ASP A 67 -3.54 -7.73 -13.61
CA ASP A 67 -4.60 -7.52 -14.59
C ASP A 67 -5.94 -7.21 -13.93
N TRP A 68 -6.23 -7.84 -12.78
CA TRP A 68 -7.46 -7.61 -12.03
C TRP A 68 -7.50 -6.20 -11.43
N TYR A 69 -6.39 -5.67 -10.91
CA TYR A 69 -6.27 -4.29 -10.43
C TYR A 69 -6.44 -3.28 -11.57
N LYS A 70 -5.78 -3.51 -12.70
CA LYS A 70 -5.84 -2.65 -13.89
C LYS A 70 -7.25 -2.60 -14.48
N LYS A 71 -7.87 -3.77 -14.71
CA LYS A 71 -9.25 -3.91 -15.22
C LYS A 71 -10.26 -3.15 -14.36
N ASN A 72 -10.08 -3.21 -13.04
CA ASN A 72 -10.99 -2.57 -12.08
C ASN A 72 -10.56 -1.16 -11.65
N LYS A 73 -9.44 -0.63 -12.17
CA LYS A 73 -8.88 0.69 -11.84
C LYS A 73 -8.70 0.90 -10.33
N LEU A 74 -8.16 -0.11 -9.64
CA LEU A 74 -7.97 -0.05 -8.18
C LEU A 74 -6.71 0.75 -7.82
N PRO A 75 -6.82 1.80 -6.97
CA PRO A 75 -5.66 2.58 -6.53
C PRO A 75 -4.92 1.92 -5.35
N VAL A 76 -3.72 2.43 -5.05
CA VAL A 76 -3.13 2.26 -3.72
C VAL A 76 -4.11 2.78 -2.67
N GLY A 77 -4.25 2.08 -1.56
CA GLY A 77 -5.22 2.40 -0.52
C GLY A 77 -6.59 1.73 -0.71
N ALA A 78 -6.86 1.08 -1.84
CA ALA A 78 -8.13 0.38 -2.04
C ALA A 78 -8.33 -0.78 -1.05
N TYR A 79 -9.57 -0.97 -0.61
CA TYR A 79 -9.96 -2.09 0.24
C TYR A 79 -10.28 -3.33 -0.59
N ILE A 80 -9.50 -4.40 -0.39
CA ILE A 80 -9.77 -5.71 -0.97
C ILE A 80 -10.27 -6.65 0.11
N THR A 81 -11.41 -7.28 -0.15
CA THR A 81 -11.96 -8.33 0.69
C THR A 81 -11.61 -9.69 0.09
N VAL A 82 -11.06 -10.56 0.92
CA VAL A 82 -10.72 -11.94 0.60
C VAL A 82 -11.64 -12.88 1.38
N ARG A 83 -12.15 -13.89 0.68
CA ARG A 83 -13.04 -14.93 1.23
C ARG A 83 -12.65 -16.29 0.68
N SER A 84 -12.93 -17.35 1.43
CA SER A 84 -12.80 -18.72 0.91
C SER A 84 -13.87 -18.97 -0.16
N GLY A 85 -13.48 -19.65 -1.24
CA GLY A 85 -14.41 -20.16 -2.25
C GLY A 85 -15.19 -21.37 -1.77
N LYS A 86 -16.00 -21.95 -2.68
CA LYS A 86 -16.69 -23.22 -2.42
C LYS A 86 -15.72 -24.41 -2.48
N ASP A 87 -14.73 -24.33 -3.36
CA ASP A 87 -13.62 -25.26 -3.47
C ASP A 87 -12.44 -24.79 -2.61
N PRO A 88 -11.76 -25.68 -1.86
CA PRO A 88 -10.51 -25.35 -1.16
C PRO A 88 -9.42 -24.68 -2.00
N MET A 89 -9.42 -24.89 -3.33
CA MET A 89 -8.49 -24.29 -4.29
C MET A 89 -9.02 -22.99 -4.92
N GLU A 90 -10.17 -22.49 -4.45
CA GLU A 90 -10.75 -21.22 -4.88
C GLU A 90 -10.69 -20.18 -3.77
N VAL A 91 -10.24 -18.98 -4.13
CA VAL A 91 -10.19 -17.82 -3.24
C VAL A 91 -10.95 -16.68 -3.90
N ILE A 92 -11.97 -16.18 -3.23
CA ILE A 92 -12.77 -15.07 -3.73
C ILE A 92 -12.08 -13.76 -3.37
N VAL A 93 -11.87 -12.90 -4.36
CA VAL A 93 -11.43 -11.51 -4.19
C VAL A 93 -12.52 -10.55 -4.62
N GLU A 94 -12.71 -9.50 -3.84
CA GLU A 94 -13.76 -8.52 -4.07
C GLU A 94 -13.32 -7.15 -3.59
N PHE A 95 -13.87 -6.09 -4.18
CA PHE A 95 -13.75 -4.72 -3.69
C PHE A 95 -15.13 -4.07 -3.66
N GLN A 96 -15.29 -3.07 -2.80
CA GLN A 96 -16.55 -2.34 -2.69
C GLN A 96 -16.58 -1.22 -3.73
N ASN A 97 -17.40 -1.40 -4.77
CA ASN A 97 -17.61 -0.39 -5.80
C ASN A 97 -18.37 0.81 -5.23
N THR A 98 -18.03 2.02 -5.66
CA THR A 98 -18.75 3.25 -5.34
C THR A 98 -19.26 3.90 -6.62
N ARG A 99 -20.28 4.77 -6.51
CA ARG A 99 -20.54 5.75 -7.57
C ARG A 99 -19.30 6.63 -7.58
N GLY A 100 -18.46 6.51 -8.60
CA GLY A 100 -17.12 7.10 -8.61
C GLY A 100 -17.12 8.54 -8.11
N GLN A 101 -16.33 8.81 -7.08
CA GLN A 101 -16.23 10.12 -6.46
C GLN A 101 -14.93 10.77 -6.95
N ARG A 102 -15.00 12.06 -7.30
CA ARG A 102 -13.81 12.86 -7.55
C ARG A 102 -13.25 13.28 -6.19
N ASP A 103 -12.05 12.83 -5.89
CA ASP A 103 -11.38 13.11 -4.61
C ASP A 103 -9.97 13.63 -4.83
N TRP A 104 -9.41 14.29 -3.83
CA TRP A 104 -8.05 14.81 -3.87
C TRP A 104 -7.07 13.75 -3.39
N VAL A 105 -6.19 13.32 -4.29
CA VAL A 105 -5.21 12.26 -4.03
C VAL A 105 -3.81 12.85 -3.98
N ARG A 106 -2.97 12.28 -3.11
CA ARG A 106 -1.53 12.53 -3.06
C ARG A 106 -0.87 11.83 -4.25
N MET A 107 -0.69 12.57 -5.34
CA MET A 107 -0.02 12.07 -6.54
C MET A 107 1.49 12.14 -6.37
N VAL A 108 2.14 11.03 -6.65
CA VAL A 108 3.59 10.91 -6.76
C VAL A 108 4.06 11.61 -8.03
N THR A 109 5.07 12.46 -7.89
CA THR A 109 5.79 13.08 -9.00
C THR A 109 7.30 12.93 -8.79
N ILE A 110 8.00 12.45 -9.82
CA ILE A 110 9.47 12.36 -9.79
C ILE A 110 10.04 13.68 -10.33
N THR A 111 10.69 14.45 -9.48
CA THR A 111 11.34 15.70 -9.86
C THR A 111 12.85 15.55 -9.70
N GLY A 112 13.56 15.41 -10.82
CA GLY A 112 14.99 15.08 -10.82
C GLY A 112 15.22 13.70 -10.19
N ASN A 113 15.90 13.65 -9.05
CA ASN A 113 16.17 12.42 -8.29
C ASN A 113 15.52 12.45 -6.89
N ARG A 114 14.31 13.02 -6.79
CA ARG A 114 13.51 13.04 -5.55
C ARG A 114 12.05 12.73 -5.86
N VAL A 115 11.37 12.04 -4.94
CA VAL A 115 9.93 11.85 -5.01
C VAL A 115 9.27 13.03 -4.29
N SER A 116 8.31 13.64 -4.97
CA SER A 116 7.49 14.74 -4.46
C SER A 116 6.03 14.33 -4.50
N PHE A 117 5.21 15.01 -3.70
CA PHE A 117 3.77 14.77 -3.65
C PHE A 117 3.00 16.05 -3.97
N GLN A 118 1.93 15.91 -4.75
CA GLN A 118 1.00 16.98 -5.05
C GLN A 118 -0.44 16.50 -4.85
N MET A 119 -1.31 17.39 -4.38
CA MET A 119 -2.75 17.09 -4.34
C MET A 119 -3.32 17.24 -5.75
N THR A 120 -3.90 16.18 -6.29
CA THR A 120 -4.52 16.21 -7.63
C THR A 120 -5.90 15.55 -7.57
N PRO A 121 -6.91 16.11 -8.23
CA PRO A 121 -8.22 15.47 -8.27
C PRO A 121 -8.19 14.21 -9.14
N ALA A 122 -8.64 13.08 -8.60
CA ALA A 122 -8.75 11.80 -9.28
C ALA A 122 -10.15 11.20 -9.10
N ALA A 123 -10.64 10.49 -10.12
CA ALA A 123 -11.90 9.76 -10.03
C ALA A 123 -11.64 8.36 -9.45
N ILE A 124 -12.24 8.05 -8.29
CA ILE A 124 -12.04 6.78 -7.60
C ILE A 124 -13.36 6.02 -7.53
N GLY A 125 -13.39 4.85 -8.16
CA GLY A 125 -14.59 4.00 -8.28
C GLY A 125 -14.77 2.96 -7.18
N CYS A 126 -13.98 3.00 -6.10
CA CYS A 126 -14.08 2.01 -5.02
C CYS A 126 -13.90 2.66 -3.64
N LYS A 127 -14.20 1.91 -2.58
CA LYS A 127 -13.83 2.30 -1.22
C LYS A 127 -12.33 2.12 -0.99
N TYR A 128 -11.73 3.06 -0.27
CA TYR A 128 -10.30 3.09 0.02
C TYR A 128 -10.03 3.76 1.37
N ASP A 129 -8.82 3.58 1.89
CA ASP A 129 -8.32 4.27 3.10
C ASP A 129 -7.69 5.61 2.70
N GLU A 130 -8.33 6.72 3.10
CA GLU A 130 -7.93 8.11 2.79
C GLU A 130 -6.53 8.48 3.29
N LEU A 131 -6.04 7.78 4.32
CA LEU A 131 -4.72 8.00 4.88
C LEU A 131 -3.65 7.17 4.16
N MET A 132 -4.04 6.13 3.41
CA MET A 132 -3.14 5.26 2.65
C MET A 132 -3.11 5.56 1.15
N ILE A 133 -4.09 6.30 0.62
CA ILE A 133 -4.18 6.56 -0.82
C ILE A 133 -2.99 7.35 -1.35
N ILE A 134 -2.40 6.81 -2.41
CA ILE A 134 -1.34 7.41 -3.23
C ILE A 134 -1.70 7.13 -4.69
N GLY A 135 -1.56 8.13 -5.54
CA GLY A 135 -1.70 7.94 -6.97
C GLY A 135 -0.36 8.06 -7.67
N ASP A 136 -0.21 7.34 -8.77
CA ASP A 136 0.98 7.38 -9.62
C ASP A 136 0.57 7.15 -11.07
N THR A 137 0.87 8.11 -11.93
CA THR A 137 0.58 8.07 -13.37
C THR A 137 1.76 7.59 -14.20
N SER A 138 2.93 7.40 -13.59
CA SER A 138 4.17 6.98 -14.26
C SER A 138 4.94 5.98 -13.40
N PRO A 139 4.34 4.81 -13.07
CA PRO A 139 4.97 3.86 -12.17
C PRO A 139 6.32 3.33 -12.69
N GLU A 140 6.55 3.31 -14.01
CA GLU A 140 7.84 2.95 -14.61
C GLU A 140 8.96 3.95 -14.24
N SER A 141 8.61 5.23 -14.06
CA SER A 141 9.56 6.25 -13.59
C SER A 141 9.85 6.07 -12.10
N THR A 142 8.84 5.73 -11.32
CA THR A 142 8.98 5.43 -9.89
C THR A 142 9.82 4.17 -9.67
N ASP A 143 9.69 3.14 -10.50
CA ASP A 143 10.51 1.93 -10.42
C ASP A 143 12.01 2.22 -10.59
N LYS A 144 12.39 3.09 -11.54
CA LYS A 144 13.79 3.50 -11.74
C LYS A 144 14.35 4.18 -10.50
N PHE A 145 13.52 5.02 -9.87
CA PHE A 145 13.87 5.67 -8.61
C PHE A 145 14.02 4.64 -7.48
N TRP A 146 13.12 3.64 -7.43
CA TRP A 146 13.16 2.55 -6.45
C TRP A 146 14.47 1.75 -6.51
N LEU A 147 14.89 1.33 -7.70
CA LEU A 147 16.17 0.64 -7.92
C LEU A 147 17.36 1.48 -7.44
N THR A 148 17.34 2.78 -7.74
CA THR A 148 18.39 3.72 -7.30
C THR A 148 18.39 3.92 -5.78
N ALA A 149 17.24 3.85 -5.12
CA ALA A 149 17.11 4.00 -3.67
C ALA A 149 17.57 2.75 -2.91
N GLU A 150 17.26 1.55 -3.43
CA GLU A 150 17.76 0.28 -2.88
C GLU A 150 19.30 0.22 -2.96
N ASP A 151 19.88 0.63 -4.09
CA ASP A 151 21.34 0.67 -4.28
C ASP A 151 22.06 1.61 -3.30
N ARG A 152 21.36 2.62 -2.76
CA ARG A 152 21.94 3.60 -1.84
C ARG A 152 21.81 3.22 -0.36
N ASN A 153 21.26 2.04 -0.04
CA ASN A 153 21.09 1.50 1.30
C ASN A 153 20.56 2.53 2.34
N ARG A 154 19.62 3.38 1.92
CA ARG A 154 19.12 4.49 2.74
C ARG A 154 18.33 3.96 3.94
N SER A 155 18.51 4.57 5.11
CA SER A 155 17.76 4.20 6.30
C SER A 155 16.28 4.59 6.18
N VAL A 156 15.36 3.92 6.91
CA VAL A 156 13.95 4.37 6.97
C VAL A 156 13.86 5.80 7.52
N PHE A 157 14.73 6.14 8.47
CA PHE A 157 14.86 7.48 9.03
C PHE A 157 15.10 8.54 7.94
N ASP A 158 16.10 8.35 7.09
CA ASP A 158 16.42 9.32 6.03
C ASP A 158 15.30 9.45 5.00
N LEU A 159 14.59 8.36 4.71
CA LEU A 159 13.42 8.39 3.85
C LEU A 159 12.27 9.17 4.51
N LEU A 160 12.04 8.99 5.81
CA LEU A 160 11.04 9.76 6.54
C LEU A 160 11.39 11.25 6.57
N CYS A 161 12.65 11.62 6.83
CA CYS A 161 13.08 13.02 6.81
C CYS A 161 12.90 13.69 5.44
N GLU A 162 12.95 12.94 4.34
CA GLU A 162 12.68 13.45 2.99
C GLU A 162 11.19 13.53 2.67
N VAL A 163 10.43 12.50 3.04
CA VAL A 163 9.00 12.37 2.73
C VAL A 163 8.15 13.30 3.59
N PHE A 164 8.51 13.52 4.85
CA PHE A 164 7.68 14.26 5.79
C PHE A 164 7.42 15.70 5.33
N PRO A 165 8.43 16.51 4.97
CA PRO A 165 8.21 17.88 4.48
C PRO A 165 7.34 17.93 3.22
N GLU A 166 7.48 16.94 2.34
CA GLU A 166 6.70 16.85 1.10
C GLU A 166 5.22 16.57 1.36
N LEU A 167 4.89 15.90 2.47
CA LEU A 167 3.52 15.62 2.87
C LEU A 167 2.94 16.70 3.79
N SER A 168 3.75 17.27 4.69
CA SER A 168 3.28 18.30 5.63
C SER A 168 2.88 19.57 4.91
N LYS A 169 3.57 19.95 3.82
CA LYS A 169 3.19 21.10 2.99
C LYS A 169 1.82 20.96 2.31
N LEU A 170 1.29 19.74 2.19
CA LEU A 170 -0.05 19.49 1.65
C LEU A 170 -1.15 19.63 2.69
N ASN A 171 -0.79 19.85 3.95
CA ASN A 171 -1.70 19.97 5.08
C ASN A 171 -1.53 21.35 5.76
N PRO A 172 -2.59 22.17 5.89
CA PRO A 172 -2.50 23.50 6.53
C PRO A 172 -1.92 23.47 7.95
N GLN A 173 -2.19 22.41 8.72
CA GLN A 173 -1.66 22.23 10.07
C GLN A 173 -0.20 21.75 10.10
N SER A 174 0.42 21.53 8.94
CA SER A 174 1.78 20.97 8.81
C SER A 174 1.96 19.61 9.50
N THR A 175 0.86 18.89 9.74
CA THR A 175 0.88 17.55 10.35
C THR A 175 0.67 16.45 9.31
N VAL A 176 1.22 15.27 9.58
CA VAL A 176 1.04 14.09 8.72
C VAL A 176 0.66 12.88 9.57
N HIS A 177 -0.33 12.12 9.12
CA HIS A 177 -0.73 10.89 9.82
C HIS A 177 0.29 9.77 9.58
N ALA A 178 0.54 8.93 10.59
CA ALA A 178 1.52 7.85 10.52
C ALA A 178 1.27 6.85 9.37
N LYS A 179 0.00 6.53 9.07
CA LYS A 179 -0.38 5.72 7.89
C LYS A 179 0.06 6.36 6.56
N THR A 180 -0.05 7.68 6.43
CA THR A 180 0.32 8.40 5.21
C THR A 180 1.83 8.38 5.01
N LEU A 181 2.59 8.59 6.09
CA LEU A 181 4.05 8.42 6.07
C LEU A 181 4.43 6.98 5.68
N TYR A 182 3.78 5.99 6.28
CA TYR A 182 3.99 4.59 5.94
C TYR A 182 3.70 4.27 4.47
N SER A 183 2.59 4.77 3.92
CA SER A 183 2.24 4.57 2.50
C SER A 183 3.27 5.24 1.58
N ALA A 184 3.68 6.46 1.93
CA ALA A 184 4.63 7.24 1.13
C ALA A 184 6.05 6.64 1.17
N VAL A 185 6.53 6.18 2.32
CA VAL A 185 7.81 5.44 2.41
C VAL A 185 7.77 4.18 1.54
N ASN A 186 6.62 3.53 1.43
CA ASN A 186 6.45 2.35 0.56
C ASN A 186 6.53 2.67 -0.95
N VAL A 187 6.47 3.94 -1.36
CA VAL A 187 6.83 4.40 -2.71
C VAL A 187 8.35 4.29 -2.94
N TYR A 188 9.15 4.47 -1.88
CA TYR A 188 10.62 4.48 -1.95
C TYR A 188 11.23 3.11 -1.70
N ARG A 189 10.65 2.32 -0.78
CA ARG A 189 11.11 0.98 -0.42
C ARG A 189 10.02 0.21 0.29
N ARG A 190 9.84 -1.07 -0.06
CA ARG A 190 8.94 -1.97 0.66
C ARG A 190 9.38 -2.06 2.12
N THR A 191 8.54 -1.56 3.01
CA THR A 191 8.85 -1.44 4.43
C THR A 191 7.65 -1.89 5.24
N ALA A 192 7.86 -2.62 6.34
CA ALA A 192 6.79 -2.98 7.26
C ALA A 192 6.37 -1.77 8.13
N PRO A 193 5.10 -1.64 8.52
CA PRO A 193 4.62 -0.46 9.25
C PRO A 193 5.33 -0.26 10.59
N GLY A 194 5.70 -1.36 11.27
CA GLY A 194 6.42 -1.30 12.54
C GLY A 194 7.78 -0.60 12.45
N VAL A 195 8.48 -0.70 11.31
CA VAL A 195 9.78 -0.03 11.13
C VAL A 195 9.60 1.48 11.02
N VAL A 196 8.56 1.93 10.31
CA VAL A 196 8.21 3.36 10.22
C VAL A 196 7.81 3.89 11.59
N PHE A 197 6.97 3.17 12.32
CA PHE A 197 6.52 3.61 13.65
C PHE A 197 7.68 3.65 14.66
N GLN A 198 8.62 2.71 14.56
CA GLN A 198 9.81 2.70 15.41
C GLN A 198 10.64 3.98 15.23
N GLU A 199 10.87 4.41 13.99
CA GLU A 199 11.59 5.67 13.73
C GLU A 199 10.81 6.88 14.26
N LEU A 200 9.48 6.92 14.07
CA LEU A 200 8.66 8.02 14.58
C LEU A 200 8.75 8.16 16.10
N ILE A 201 8.74 7.05 16.86
CA ILE A 201 8.80 7.12 18.33
C ILE A 201 10.21 7.29 18.88
N SER A 202 11.24 6.92 18.12
CA SER A 202 12.64 6.87 18.61
C SER A 202 13.44 8.14 18.31
N ARG A 203 12.94 9.06 17.48
CA ARG A 203 13.68 10.23 16.98
C ARG A 203 13.03 11.51 17.44
N GLN A 204 13.81 12.42 18.03
CA GLN A 204 13.28 13.67 18.61
C GLN A 204 12.69 14.62 17.57
N CYS A 205 13.15 14.54 16.32
CA CYS A 205 12.63 15.35 15.22
C CYS A 205 11.20 15.00 14.82
N PHE A 206 10.67 13.83 15.19
CA PHE A 206 9.26 13.49 14.95
C PHE A 206 8.47 13.70 16.23
N ILE A 207 7.60 14.71 16.23
CA ILE A 207 6.88 15.12 17.42
C ILE A 207 5.44 14.59 17.32
N PRO A 208 4.99 13.70 18.23
CA PRO A 208 3.65 13.13 18.18
C PRO A 208 2.60 14.19 18.48
N MET A 209 1.49 14.12 17.75
CA MET A 209 0.27 14.88 17.96
C MET A 209 -0.87 13.91 18.31
N ASN A 210 -2.09 14.43 18.44
CA ASN A 210 -3.26 13.60 18.72
C ASN A 210 -3.68 12.76 17.50
N HIS A 211 -4.37 11.64 17.76
CA HIS A 211 -5.01 10.80 16.75
C HIS A 211 -4.09 10.28 15.63
N GLY A 212 -2.83 9.97 15.96
CA GLY A 212 -1.87 9.35 15.02
C GLY A 212 -1.21 10.33 14.04
N TYR A 213 -1.41 11.63 14.25
CA TYR A 213 -0.69 12.68 13.54
C TYR A 213 0.64 12.99 14.19
N TRP A 214 1.57 13.48 13.37
CA TRP A 214 2.92 13.88 13.76
C TRP A 214 3.25 15.22 13.11
N THR A 215 4.20 15.95 13.67
CA THR A 215 4.94 17.02 12.97
C THR A 215 6.43 16.68 12.91
N TYR A 216 7.18 17.42 12.10
CA TYR A 216 8.61 17.22 11.89
C TYR A 216 9.38 18.52 12.11
N ASP A 217 10.36 18.47 13.01
CA ASP A 217 11.30 19.57 13.26
C ASP A 217 12.70 19.19 12.74
N PRO A 218 13.13 19.74 11.59
CA PRO A 218 14.43 19.42 11.00
C PRO A 218 15.62 19.88 11.87
N SER A 219 15.43 20.83 12.80
CA SER A 219 16.50 21.29 13.71
C SER A 219 16.88 20.25 14.77
N LEU A 220 16.03 19.24 14.97
CA LEU A 220 16.24 18.14 15.89
C LEU A 220 16.70 16.86 15.19
N ARG A 221 16.98 16.89 13.87
CA ARG A 221 17.31 15.68 13.09
C ARG A 221 18.54 14.94 13.62
N ASP A 222 19.57 15.70 14.01
CA ASP A 222 20.87 15.17 14.42
C ASP A 222 21.05 15.13 15.95
N LYS A 223 19.95 15.27 16.71
CA LYS A 223 19.92 15.21 18.18
C LYS A 223 19.35 13.89 18.68
#